data_AF-A0A5A9ZJN2-F1
#
_entry.id   AF-A0A5A9ZJN2-F1
#
_cell.length_a   1.000
_cell.length_b   1.000
_cell.length_c   1.000
_cell.angle_alpha   90.00
_cell.angle_beta   90.00
_cell.angle_gamma   90.00
#
_symmetry.space_group_name_H-M   'P 1'
#
loop_
_entity.id
_entity.type
_entity.pdbx_description
1 polymer ?
#
loop_
_entity_poly.entity_id
_entity_poly.type
_entity_poly.pdbx_seq_one_letter_code
_entity_poly.pdbx_strand_id
1 'polypeptide(L)' 'MFVTALVIFAIGVVFTIAAALTPFALDRDAPTILYLGAMLFTPAGFLLGLLYAILGSRPPKV' A
#
# COMPACT_ATOMS: atom_id res chain seq x y z
N MET A 1 -3.08 10.18 -10.90
CA MET A 1 -3.61 8.92 -10.36
C MET A 1 -2.53 7.88 -10.11
N PHE A 2 -1.71 7.51 -11.10
CA PHE A 2 -0.64 6.50 -10.89
C PHE A 2 0.35 6.86 -9.76
N VAL A 3 0.93 8.07 -9.79
CA VAL A 3 1.86 8.53 -8.74
C VAL A 3 1.20 8.49 -7.36
N THR A 4 -0.06 8.93 -7.27
CA THR A 4 -0.85 8.87 -6.03
C THR A 4 -1.02 7.43 -5.53
N ALA A 5 -1.39 6.50 -6.42
CA ALA A 5 -1.52 5.08 -6.09
C ALA A 5 -0.20 4.48 -5.58
N LEU A 6 0.91 4.81 -6.25
CA LEU A 6 2.25 4.38 -5.88
C LEU A 6 2.64 4.91 -4.49
N VAL A 7 2.43 6.20 -4.21
CA VAL A 7 2.74 6.80 -2.91
C VAL A 7 1.92 6.15 -1.79
N ILE A 8 0.60 5.97 -2.00
CA ILE A 8 -0.28 5.33 -1.02
C ILE A 8 0.16 3.88 -0.77
N PHE A 9 0.47 3.14 -1.84
CA PHE A 9 0.96 1.76 -1.72
C PHE A 9 2.29 1.70 -0.96
N ALA A 10 3.24 2.59 -1.28
CA ALA A 10 4.54 2.66 -0.63
C ALA A 10 4.41 2.97 0.87
N ILE A 11 3.47 3.83 1.28
CA ILE A 11 3.16 4.06 2.69
C ILE A 11 2.73 2.75 3.36
N GLY A 12 1.83 1.98 2.74
CA GLY A 12 1.42 0.67 3.24
C GLY A 12 2.60 -0.30 3.40
N VAL A 13 3.49 -0.36 2.41
CA VAL A 13 4.72 -1.16 2.47
C VAL A 13 5.62 -0.74 3.62
N VAL A 14 5.80 0.56 3.87
CA VAL A 14 6.58 1.06 5.01
C VAL A 14 5.97 0.60 6.34
N PHE A 15 4.65 0.65 6.48
CA PHE A 15 3.95 0.11 7.66
C PHE A 15 4.17 -1.41 7.81
N THR A 16 4.09 -2.17 6.72
CA THR A 16 4.35 -3.62 6.72
C THR A 16 5.79 -3.93 7.15
N ILE A 17 6.77 -3.21 6.59
CA ILE A 17 8.18 -3.38 6.94
C ILE A 17 8.40 -3.02 8.42
N ALA A 18 7.86 -1.89 8.88
CA ALA A 18 7.96 -1.50 10.29
C ALA A 18 7.35 -2.54 11.22
N ALA A 19 6.16 -3.08 10.89
CA ALA A 19 5.53 -4.14 11.67
C ALA A 19 6.40 -5.41 11.70
N ALA A 20 6.93 -5.83 10.55
CA ALA A 20 7.80 -7.00 10.45
C ALA A 20 9.13 -6.82 11.21
N LEU A 21 9.68 -5.61 11.23
CA LEU A 21 10.94 -5.30 11.92
C LEU A 21 10.77 -5.07 13.43
N THR A 22 9.56 -4.78 13.90
CA THR A 22 9.32 -4.50 15.33
C THR A 22 9.78 -5.60 16.29
N PRO A 23 9.49 -6.90 16.08
CA PRO A 23 9.97 -7.95 17.00
C PRO A 23 11.49 -8.00 17.11
N PHE A 24 12.21 -7.69 16.03
CA PHE A 24 13.68 -7.67 16.04
C PHE A 24 14.25 -6.43 16.74
N ALA A 25 13.52 -5.31 16.73
CA ALA A 25 13.99 -4.04 17.27
C ALA A 25 13.57 -3.81 18.74
N LEU A 26 12.40 -4.32 19.14
CA LEU A 26 11.79 -4.02 20.45
C LEU A 26 11.54 -5.27 21.31
N ASP A 27 11.90 -6.46 20.83
CA ASP A 27 11.68 -7.75 21.51
C ASP A 27 10.22 -7.96 21.96
N ARG A 28 9.28 -7.43 21.18
CA ARG A 28 7.83 -7.50 21.41
C ARG A 28 7.07 -7.41 20.09
N ASP A 29 5.79 -7.77 20.15
CA ASP A 29 4.89 -7.65 18.99
C ASP A 29 4.75 -6.21 18.50
N ALA A 30 4.52 -6.09 17.19
CA ALA A 30 4.27 -4.81 16.57
C ALA A 30 2.99 -4.17 17.12
N PRO A 31 3.00 -2.85 17.39
CA PRO A 31 1.80 -2.17 17.82
C PRO A 31 0.70 -2.25 16.75
N THR A 32 -0.55 -2.44 17.18
CA THR A 32 -1.72 -2.63 16.32
C THR A 32 -1.84 -1.57 15.21
N ILE A 33 -1.44 -0.34 15.49
CA ILE A 33 -1.47 0.76 14.53
C ILE A 33 -0.67 0.47 13.26
N LEU A 34 0.43 -0.29 13.36
CA LEU A 34 1.24 -0.62 12.19
C LEU A 34 0.51 -1.61 11.26
N TYR A 35 -0.18 -2.59 11.85
CA TYR A 35 -1.03 -3.50 11.08
C TYR A 35 -2.22 -2.78 10.45
N LEU A 36 -2.88 -1.87 11.18
CA LEU A 36 -4.00 -1.09 10.64
C LEU A 36 -3.55 -0.19 9.48
N GLY A 37 -2.39 0.46 9.60
CA GLY A 37 -1.79 1.22 8.52
C GLY A 37 -1.51 0.34 7.29
N ALA A 38 -0.85 -0.80 7.48
CA ALA A 38 -0.57 -1.75 6.40
C ALA A 38 -1.86 -2.26 5.72
N MET A 39 -2.87 -2.62 6.51
CA MET A 39 -4.17 -3.13 6.04
C MET A 39 -4.98 -2.08 5.29
N LEU A 40 -4.83 -0.79 5.60
CA LEU A 40 -5.53 0.27 4.90
C LEU A 40 -4.81 0.68 3.62
N PHE A 41 -3.53 1.05 3.73
CA PHE A 41 -2.80 1.71 2.66
C PHE A 41 -2.38 0.76 1.53
N THR A 42 -2.00 -0.48 1.84
CA THR A 42 -1.56 -1.45 0.84
C THR A 42 -2.68 -1.81 -0.16
N PRO A 43 -3.88 -2.26 0.27
CA PRO A 43 -4.97 -2.52 -0.67
C PRO A 43 -5.48 -1.24 -1.32
N ALA A 44 -5.56 -0.11 -0.62
CA ALA A 44 -6.01 1.14 -1.21
C ALA A 44 -5.09 1.59 -2.37
N GLY A 45 -3.77 1.59 -2.15
CA GLY A 45 -2.79 1.92 -3.19
C GLY A 45 -2.85 0.97 -4.37
N PHE A 46 -2.98 -0.34 -4.10
CA PHE A 46 -3.13 -1.36 -5.15
C PHE A 46 -4.40 -1.14 -5.98
N LEU A 47 -5.55 -0.95 -5.34
CA LEU A 47 -6.83 -0.73 -6.03
C LEU A 47 -6.83 0.55 -6.87
N LEU A 48 -6.20 1.62 -6.40
CA LEU A 48 -6.04 2.85 -7.18
C LEU A 48 -5.13 2.63 -8.40
N GLY A 49 -4.07 1.85 -8.26
CA GLY A 49 -3.18 1.48 -9.36
C GLY A 49 -3.89 0.62 -10.40
N LEU A 50 -4.68 -0.37 -9.94
CA LEU A 50 -5.52 -1.21 -10.78
C LEU A 50 -6.56 -0.38 -11.54
N LEU A 51 -7.26 0.52 -10.84
CA LEU A 51 -8.22 1.44 -11.46
C LEU A 51 -7.56 2.29 -12.55
N TYR A 52 -6.38 2.85 -12.26
CA TYR A 52 -5.61 3.60 -13.25
C TYR A 52 -5.28 2.74 -14.49
N ALA A 53 -4.84 1.50 -14.30
CA ALA A 53 -4.51 0.59 -15.40
C ALA A 53 -5.74 0.25 -16.25
N ILE A 54 -6.90 -0.01 -15.62
CA ILE A 54 -8.16 -0.30 -16.32
C ILE A 54 -8.63 0.90 -17.14
N LEU A 55 -8.54 2.12 -16.58
CA LEU A 55 -8.94 3.33 -17.29
C LEU A 55 -7.99 3.68 -18.45
N GLY A 56 -6.68 3.42 -18.28
CA GLY A 56 -5.66 3.66 -19.30
C GLY A 56 -5.61 2.63 -20.43
N SER A 57 -6.16 1.43 -20.23
CA SER A 57 -6.17 0.34 -21.22
C SER A 57 -7.38 0.36 -22.16
N ARG A 58 -8.20 1.42 -22.14
CA ARG A 58 -9.30 1.61 -23.09
C ARG A 58 -8.74 1.77 -24.51
N PRO A 59 -9.12 0.91 -25.48
CA PRO A 59 -8.67 1.03 -26.87
C PRO A 59 -9.04 2.42 -27.42
N PRO A 60 -8.21 3.02 -28.30
CA PRO A 60 -8.63 4.19 -29.05
C PRO A 60 -9.95 3.85 -29.76
N LYS A 61 -10.98 4.68 -29.57
CA LYS A 61 -12.19 4.57 -30.39
C LYS A 61 -11.79 4.95 -31.81
N VAL A 62 -11.48 3.94 -32.62
CA VAL A 62 -11.33 4.04 -34.07
C VAL A 62 -12.68 4.38 -34.68
#